data_AF-A0A8H8UWC0-F1
#
_entry.id   AF-A0A8H8UWC0-F1
#
_cell.length_a   1.000
_cell.length_b   1.000
_cell.length_c   1.000
_cell.angle_alpha   90.00
_cell.angle_beta   90.00
_cell.angle_gamma   90.00
#
_symmetry.space_group_name_H-M   'P 1'
#
loop_
_entity.id
_entity.type
_entity.pdbx_description
1 polymer ?
#
loop_
_entity_poly.entity_id
_entity_poly.type
_entity_poly.pdbx_seq_one_letter_code
_entity_poly.pdbx_strand_id
1 'polypeptide(L)'
;MPPKAAATKGKAAPKAKAAQKAALKGVNPHKVRKVRLSASFHRPKTLSLSRTPKYPRKSIPHAPRLDAYKVISHPLNTESAMKKIEEHNTLVFIVDVKANKRQIKAAVNKLYDVKPVKVNTLIRPDGRKKAFVKLGAETDALDIVPRDRPNARDLAHPLIKVLTPVLPCNQQFASPSPSISDPGVGLSSTSTHCSYTSSSSSSSIQTG
;
A
#
# COMPACT_ATOMS: atom_id res chain seq x y z
N MET A 1 -103.27 -8.33 -30.36
CA MET A 1 -102.08 -7.49 -30.65
C MET A 1 -101.01 -7.77 -29.60
N PRO A 2 -99.83 -8.32 -29.95
CA PRO A 2 -98.69 -8.42 -29.05
C PRO A 2 -97.76 -7.19 -29.16
N PRO A 3 -96.96 -6.87 -28.13
CA PRO A 3 -96.21 -5.62 -28.02
C PRO A 3 -94.86 -5.68 -28.76
N LYS A 4 -94.45 -4.55 -29.36
CA LYS A 4 -93.15 -4.39 -30.03
C LYS A 4 -92.13 -3.84 -29.01
N ALA A 5 -91.27 -4.71 -28.47
CA ALA A 5 -90.20 -4.34 -27.54
C ALA A 5 -88.97 -3.78 -28.28
N ALA A 6 -88.37 -2.72 -27.72
CA ALA A 6 -87.22 -2.01 -28.24
C ALA A 6 -85.90 -2.79 -28.06
N ALA A 7 -85.08 -2.83 -29.10
CA ALA A 7 -83.74 -3.43 -29.08
C ALA A 7 -82.71 -2.46 -28.46
N THR A 8 -82.17 -2.79 -27.29
CA THR A 8 -81.01 -2.10 -26.71
C THR A 8 -79.71 -2.70 -27.26
N LYS A 9 -79.01 -1.95 -28.12
CA LYS A 9 -77.68 -2.33 -28.64
C LYS A 9 -76.67 -2.32 -27.48
N GLY A 10 -76.31 -3.53 -27.04
CA GLY A 10 -75.46 -3.77 -25.88
C GLY A 10 -74.00 -3.31 -26.03
N LYS A 11 -73.41 -2.97 -24.89
CA LYS A 11 -72.00 -2.62 -24.64
C LYS A 11 -71.01 -3.79 -24.91
N ALA A 12 -71.07 -4.44 -26.08
CA ALA A 12 -70.29 -5.65 -26.41
C ALA A 12 -68.99 -5.36 -27.20
N ALA A 13 -68.97 -4.30 -28.02
CA ALA A 13 -67.83 -3.97 -28.88
C ALA A 13 -66.48 -3.69 -28.16
N PRO A 14 -66.42 -2.96 -27.02
CA PRO A 14 -65.14 -2.70 -26.35
C PRO A 14 -64.58 -3.95 -25.63
N LYS A 15 -65.47 -4.82 -25.12
CA LYS A 15 -65.08 -6.08 -24.46
C LYS A 15 -64.51 -7.09 -25.45
N ALA A 16 -65.11 -7.20 -26.65
CA ALA A 16 -64.59 -8.07 -27.71
C ALA A 16 -63.22 -7.62 -28.22
N LYS A 17 -63.02 -6.30 -28.43
CA LYS A 17 -61.71 -5.75 -28.85
C LYS A 17 -60.64 -5.91 -27.78
N ALA A 18 -61.00 -5.83 -26.49
CA ALA A 18 -60.08 -6.08 -25.38
C ALA A 18 -59.70 -7.57 -25.28
N ALA A 19 -60.66 -8.49 -25.44
CA ALA A 19 -60.41 -9.93 -25.46
C ALA A 19 -59.51 -10.35 -26.64
N GLN A 20 -59.75 -9.78 -27.84
CA GLN A 20 -58.93 -10.05 -29.02
C GLN A 20 -57.48 -9.56 -28.85
N LYS A 21 -57.28 -8.39 -28.24
CA LYS A 21 -55.93 -7.87 -27.91
C LYS A 21 -55.23 -8.72 -26.85
N ALA A 22 -55.96 -9.20 -25.83
CA ALA A 22 -55.42 -10.06 -24.77
C ALA A 22 -55.03 -11.46 -25.29
N ALA A 23 -55.75 -12.01 -26.26
CA ALA A 23 -55.44 -13.30 -26.88
C ALA A 23 -54.16 -13.25 -27.75
N LEU A 24 -53.97 -12.18 -28.54
CA LEU A 24 -52.85 -12.07 -29.48
C LEU A 24 -51.52 -11.71 -28.80
N LYS A 25 -51.56 -10.78 -27.83
CA LYS A 25 -50.37 -10.22 -27.19
C LYS A 25 -50.12 -10.79 -25.79
N GLY A 26 -51.04 -11.61 -25.29
CA GLY A 26 -51.06 -12.04 -23.90
C GLY A 26 -51.38 -10.88 -22.95
N VAL A 27 -51.67 -11.20 -21.70
CA VAL A 27 -52.02 -10.22 -20.66
C VAL A 27 -50.84 -9.29 -20.31
N ASN A 28 -49.60 -9.70 -20.61
CA ASN A 28 -48.39 -8.90 -20.35
C ASN A 28 -47.42 -8.91 -21.56
N PRO A 29 -47.72 -8.17 -22.64
CA PRO A 29 -46.91 -8.20 -23.87
C PRO A 29 -45.49 -7.67 -23.71
N HIS A 30 -45.27 -6.81 -22.71
CA HIS A 30 -43.99 -6.14 -22.49
C HIS A 30 -43.16 -6.77 -21.36
N LYS A 31 -43.46 -8.03 -20.97
CA LYS A 31 -42.74 -8.71 -19.89
C LYS A 31 -41.37 -9.20 -20.36
N VAL A 32 -40.37 -8.33 -20.27
CA VAL A 32 -38.97 -8.66 -20.58
C VAL A 32 -38.41 -9.59 -19.50
N ARG A 33 -37.93 -10.77 -19.92
CA ARG A 33 -37.25 -11.73 -19.03
C ARG A 33 -35.74 -11.65 -19.25
N LYS A 34 -34.96 -11.86 -18.19
CA LYS A 34 -33.50 -12.02 -18.31
C LYS A 34 -33.20 -13.33 -19.02
N VAL A 35 -32.84 -13.25 -20.30
CA VAL A 35 -32.50 -14.41 -21.14
C VAL A 35 -31.14 -14.97 -20.70
N ARG A 36 -31.08 -16.27 -20.40
CA ARG A 36 -29.83 -16.99 -20.14
C ARG A 36 -29.47 -17.79 -21.39
N LEU A 37 -28.36 -17.44 -22.03
CA LEU A 37 -27.93 -18.05 -23.29
C LEU A 37 -27.09 -19.33 -23.09
N SER A 38 -26.57 -19.55 -21.87
CA SER A 38 -25.83 -20.76 -21.52
C SER A 38 -26.73 -21.78 -20.82
N ALA A 39 -26.56 -23.06 -21.14
CA ALA A 39 -27.18 -24.17 -20.42
C ALA A 39 -26.58 -24.36 -19.01
N SER A 40 -25.35 -23.89 -18.78
CA SER A 40 -24.66 -23.94 -17.49
C SER A 40 -24.95 -22.71 -16.63
N PHE A 41 -25.25 -22.94 -15.35
CA PHE A 41 -25.45 -21.90 -14.34
C PHE A 41 -24.12 -21.52 -13.70
N HIS A 42 -23.68 -20.27 -13.89
CA HIS A 42 -22.45 -19.76 -13.29
C HIS A 42 -22.76 -18.97 -12.03
N ARG A 43 -21.96 -19.17 -10.97
CA ARG A 43 -22.05 -18.35 -9.77
C ARG A 43 -21.86 -16.89 -10.16
N PRO A 44 -22.81 -15.98 -9.83
CA PRO A 44 -22.64 -14.57 -10.13
C PRO A 44 -21.42 -14.04 -9.37
N LYS A 45 -20.68 -13.13 -10.00
CA LYS A 45 -19.58 -12.45 -9.33
C LYS A 45 -20.17 -11.63 -8.18
N THR A 46 -19.81 -12.01 -6.96
CA THR A 46 -20.22 -11.30 -5.75
C THR A 46 -19.11 -10.34 -5.32
N LEU A 47 -19.48 -9.28 -4.61
CA LEU A 47 -18.52 -8.37 -3.99
C LEU A 47 -17.69 -9.16 -2.94
N SER A 48 -16.37 -9.17 -3.09
CA SER A 48 -15.44 -9.71 -2.10
C SER A 48 -14.78 -8.56 -1.35
N LEU A 49 -15.18 -8.33 -0.09
CA LEU A 49 -14.59 -7.29 0.76
C LEU A 49 -13.15 -7.65 1.14
N SER A 50 -12.31 -6.64 1.32
CA SER A 50 -10.97 -6.84 1.90
C SER A 50 -11.08 -7.20 3.38
N ARG A 51 -10.07 -7.88 3.91
CA ARG A 51 -10.06 -8.27 5.33
C ARG A 51 -9.80 -7.03 6.21
N THR A 52 -10.80 -6.62 6.98
CA THR A 52 -10.71 -5.58 8.01
C THR A 52 -10.85 -6.22 9.40
N PRO A 53 -9.74 -6.58 10.08
CA PRO A 53 -9.82 -7.23 11.38
C PRO A 53 -10.31 -6.25 12.45
N LYS A 54 -11.14 -6.73 13.39
CA LYS A 54 -11.69 -5.91 14.49
C LYS A 54 -10.63 -5.43 15.48
N TYR A 55 -9.53 -6.17 15.62
CA TYR A 55 -8.42 -5.86 16.51
C TYR A 55 -7.08 -6.18 15.83
N PRO A 56 -6.02 -5.40 16.10
CA PRO A 56 -4.71 -5.68 15.53
C PRO A 56 -4.15 -6.98 16.10
N ARG A 57 -3.51 -7.79 15.25
CA ARG A 57 -2.90 -9.07 15.67
C ARG A 57 -1.63 -8.89 16.53
N LYS A 58 -1.01 -7.72 16.46
CA LYS A 58 0.16 -7.34 17.23
C LYS A 58 -0.08 -5.95 17.78
N SER A 59 0.18 -5.75 19.06
CA SER A 59 0.05 -4.45 19.71
C SER A 59 1.05 -3.44 19.15
N ILE A 60 2.31 -3.86 18.92
CA ILE A 60 3.39 -2.99 18.47
C ILE A 60 3.99 -3.53 17.15
N PRO A 61 4.15 -2.68 16.11
CA PRO A 61 4.85 -3.06 14.90
C PRO A 61 6.36 -3.22 15.14
N HIS A 62 6.98 -4.18 14.46
CA HIS A 62 8.42 -4.41 14.58
C HIS A 62 9.21 -3.37 13.76
N ALA A 63 10.19 -2.70 14.39
CA ALA A 63 11.08 -1.75 13.74
C ALA A 63 11.99 -2.41 12.67
N PRO A 64 12.54 -1.70 11.67
CA PRO A 64 13.49 -2.30 10.74
C PRO A 64 14.69 -2.90 11.49
N ARG A 65 15.09 -4.13 11.15
CA ARG A 65 16.24 -4.82 11.77
C ARG A 65 17.59 -4.43 11.16
N LEU A 66 17.57 -3.83 9.98
CA LEU A 66 18.74 -3.51 9.18
C LEU A 66 18.82 -2.00 9.00
N ASP A 67 19.53 -1.37 9.93
CA ASP A 67 19.82 0.06 9.91
C ASP A 67 21.15 0.34 9.19
N ALA A 68 21.42 1.61 8.89
CA ALA A 68 22.62 2.00 8.12
C ALA A 68 23.93 1.50 8.75
N TYR A 69 24.05 1.62 10.08
CA TYR A 69 25.20 1.15 10.88
C TYR A 69 25.34 -0.38 10.91
N LYS A 70 24.25 -1.11 10.70
CA LYS A 70 24.29 -2.57 10.66
C LYS A 70 24.58 -3.09 9.26
N VAL A 71 24.14 -2.35 8.24
CA VAL A 71 24.45 -2.64 6.84
C VAL A 71 25.95 -2.51 6.60
N ILE A 72 26.56 -1.38 6.96
CA ILE A 72 28.00 -1.14 6.79
C ILE A 72 28.71 -1.45 8.10
N SER A 73 29.56 -2.48 8.11
CA SER A 73 30.25 -2.87 9.32
C SER A 73 31.54 -2.08 9.53
N HIS A 74 32.46 -2.15 8.57
CA HIS A 74 33.73 -1.41 8.63
C HIS A 74 34.36 -1.30 7.23
N PRO A 75 35.20 -0.29 6.97
CA PRO A 75 36.02 -0.22 5.76
C PRO A 75 37.07 -1.34 5.74
N LEU A 76 37.60 -1.62 4.55
CA LEU A 76 38.77 -2.49 4.37
C LEU A 76 40.02 -1.66 4.14
N ASN A 77 41.06 -1.96 4.91
CA ASN A 77 42.39 -1.33 4.87
C ASN A 77 43.48 -2.24 4.27
N THR A 78 43.12 -3.28 3.52
CA THR A 78 44.10 -4.14 2.84
C THR A 78 44.79 -3.40 1.69
N GLU A 79 46.03 -3.72 1.35
CA GLU A 79 46.76 -3.11 0.22
C GLU A 79 45.95 -3.08 -1.09
N SER A 80 45.32 -4.20 -1.44
CA SER A 80 44.47 -4.29 -2.63
C SER A 80 43.23 -3.39 -2.60
N ALA A 81 42.77 -2.99 -1.41
CA ALA A 81 41.68 -2.05 -1.23
C ALA A 81 42.17 -0.61 -1.28
N MET A 82 43.33 -0.32 -0.70
CA MET A 82 43.97 1.01 -0.77
C MET A 82 44.27 1.41 -2.23
N LYS A 83 44.82 0.49 -3.03
CA LYS A 83 45.03 0.71 -4.48
C LYS A 83 43.74 1.11 -5.21
N LYS A 84 42.60 0.52 -4.84
CA LYS A 84 41.29 0.83 -5.44
C LYS A 84 40.71 2.17 -5.01
N ILE A 85 41.09 2.66 -3.84
CA ILE A 85 40.70 3.99 -3.35
C ILE A 85 41.45 5.04 -4.19
N GLU A 86 42.75 4.84 -4.40
CA GLU A 86 43.63 5.73 -5.14
C GLU A 86 43.33 5.73 -6.66
N GLU A 87 43.33 4.57 -7.31
CA GLU A 87 43.29 4.47 -8.78
C GLU A 87 41.89 4.67 -9.38
N HIS A 88 40.84 4.33 -8.62
CA HIS A 88 39.49 4.21 -9.18
C HIS A 88 38.42 5.02 -8.45
N ASN A 89 38.80 5.76 -7.40
CA ASN A 89 37.89 6.47 -6.51
C ASN A 89 36.77 5.53 -5.99
N THR A 90 37.18 4.37 -5.47
CA THR A 90 36.25 3.34 -4.95
C THR A 90 36.53 2.99 -3.50
N LEU A 91 35.50 3.13 -2.65
CA LEU A 91 35.55 2.68 -1.26
C LEU A 91 35.24 1.19 -1.16
N VAL A 92 35.96 0.49 -0.28
CA VAL A 92 35.77 -0.94 -0.05
C VAL A 92 35.29 -1.19 1.37
N PHE A 93 34.11 -1.81 1.51
CA PHE A 93 33.50 -2.09 2.81
C PHE A 93 33.31 -3.59 3.06
N ILE A 94 33.32 -3.95 4.33
CA ILE A 94 32.68 -5.16 4.85
C ILE A 94 31.24 -4.83 5.20
N VAL A 95 30.32 -5.65 4.70
CA VAL A 95 28.87 -5.43 4.78
C VAL A 95 28.19 -6.71 5.26
N ASP A 96 27.02 -6.58 5.88
CA ASP A 96 26.15 -7.72 6.18
C ASP A 96 25.79 -8.52 4.90
N VAL A 97 25.76 -9.84 5.04
CA VAL A 97 25.43 -10.81 3.97
C VAL A 97 24.01 -10.59 3.44
N LYS A 98 23.08 -10.13 4.27
CA LYS A 98 21.68 -9.91 3.88
C LYS A 98 21.46 -8.57 3.16
N ALA A 99 22.45 -7.66 3.18
CA ALA A 99 22.29 -6.33 2.62
C ALA A 99 22.26 -6.34 1.08
N ASN A 100 21.29 -5.62 0.50
CA ASN A 100 21.16 -5.41 -0.93
C ASN A 100 21.97 -4.19 -1.40
N LYS A 101 22.35 -4.15 -2.69
CA LYS A 101 23.10 -3.02 -3.28
C LYS A 101 22.41 -1.67 -3.06
N ARG A 102 21.07 -1.62 -3.12
CA ARG A 102 20.27 -0.41 -2.87
C ARG A 102 20.39 0.08 -1.42
N GLN A 103 20.39 -0.85 -0.47
CA GLN A 103 20.55 -0.54 0.96
C GLN A 103 21.96 -0.05 1.26
N ILE A 104 22.99 -0.66 0.65
CA ILE A 104 24.39 -0.22 0.79
C ILE A 104 24.54 1.21 0.25
N LYS A 105 23.99 1.51 -0.94
CA LYS A 105 23.99 2.88 -1.48
C LYS A 105 23.37 3.90 -0.51
N ALA A 106 22.19 3.57 0.01
CA ALA A 106 21.50 4.44 0.95
C ALA A 106 22.24 4.59 2.29
N ALA A 107 22.90 3.53 2.77
CA ALA A 107 23.67 3.56 4.01
C ALA A 107 24.94 4.41 3.85
N VAL A 108 25.68 4.26 2.75
CA VAL A 108 26.88 5.07 2.47
C VAL A 108 26.51 6.56 2.40
N ASN A 109 25.43 6.88 1.68
CA ASN A 109 24.95 8.25 1.55
C ASN A 109 24.50 8.88 2.87
N LYS A 110 24.04 8.08 3.85
CA LYS A 110 23.60 8.57 5.16
C LYS A 110 24.72 8.69 6.18
N LEU A 111 25.74 7.83 6.10
CA LEU A 111 26.80 7.76 7.12
C LEU A 111 28.00 8.63 6.78
N TYR A 112 28.28 8.80 5.49
CA TYR A 112 29.45 9.50 5.00
C TYR A 112 29.07 10.70 4.12
N ASP A 113 27.77 10.99 3.95
CA ASP A 113 27.23 12.10 3.13
C ASP A 113 27.74 12.13 1.68
N VAL A 114 28.04 10.95 1.15
CA VAL A 114 28.65 10.77 -0.18
C VAL A 114 27.68 10.07 -1.12
N LYS A 115 27.62 10.54 -2.37
CA LYS A 115 26.75 9.98 -3.40
C LYS A 115 27.45 8.85 -4.19
N PRO A 116 27.08 7.57 -4.01
CA PRO A 116 27.70 6.48 -4.74
C PRO A 116 27.11 6.31 -6.15
N VAL A 117 27.96 6.30 -7.17
CA VAL A 117 27.59 6.04 -8.56
C VAL A 117 27.18 4.58 -8.73
N LYS A 118 28.06 3.65 -8.36
CA LYS A 118 27.88 2.21 -8.58
C LYS A 118 28.34 1.41 -7.38
N VAL A 119 27.61 0.32 -7.08
CA VAL A 119 27.97 -0.62 -6.01
C VAL A 119 28.07 -2.02 -6.58
N ASN A 120 29.22 -2.64 -6.40
CA ASN A 120 29.50 -4.02 -6.72
C ASN A 120 29.69 -4.80 -5.41
N THR A 121 29.26 -6.05 -5.36
CA THR A 121 29.33 -6.86 -4.14
C THR A 121 29.75 -8.28 -4.46
N LEU A 122 30.52 -8.90 -3.57
CA LEU A 122 30.85 -10.33 -3.58
C LEU A 122 30.80 -10.86 -2.15
N ILE A 123 30.61 -12.16 -1.99
CA ILE A 123 30.73 -12.84 -0.69
C ILE A 123 32.15 -13.40 -0.61
N ARG A 124 32.88 -13.11 0.47
CA ARG A 124 34.20 -13.71 0.73
C ARG A 124 34.02 -15.16 1.22
N PRO A 125 35.05 -16.02 1.09
CA PRO A 125 35.02 -17.35 1.71
C PRO A 125 34.80 -17.29 3.23
N ASP A 126 35.21 -16.20 3.89
CA ASP A 126 34.95 -15.92 5.32
C ASP A 126 33.45 -15.76 5.68
N GLY A 127 32.56 -15.83 4.69
CA GLY A 127 31.12 -15.67 4.87
C GLY A 127 30.67 -14.20 5.03
N ARG A 128 31.57 -13.21 4.89
CA ARG A 128 31.22 -11.78 4.94
C ARG A 128 31.13 -11.16 3.55
N LYS A 129 30.19 -10.25 3.34
CA LYS A 129 30.06 -9.54 2.06
C LYS A 129 31.13 -8.45 1.93
N LYS A 130 31.79 -8.38 0.78
CA LYS A 130 32.67 -7.28 0.36
C LYS A 130 31.88 -6.40 -0.61
N ALA A 131 31.86 -5.09 -0.38
CA ALA A 131 31.24 -4.13 -1.29
C ALA A 131 32.31 -3.18 -1.83
N PHE A 132 32.35 -3.02 -3.16
CA PHE A 132 33.09 -1.98 -3.85
C PHE A 132 32.10 -0.87 -4.23
N VAL A 133 32.34 0.34 -3.74
CA VAL A 133 31.45 1.49 -3.89
C VAL A 133 32.20 2.55 -4.67
N LYS A 134 31.83 2.74 -5.95
CA LYS A 134 32.40 3.79 -6.79
C LYS A 134 31.74 5.12 -6.48
N LEU A 135 32.56 6.13 -6.18
CA LEU A 135 32.11 7.49 -5.91
C LEU A 135 32.00 8.29 -7.21
N GLY A 136 31.35 9.45 -7.12
CA GLY A 136 31.38 10.46 -8.18
C GLY A 136 32.70 11.23 -8.16
N ALA A 137 33.03 11.91 -9.25
CA ALA A 137 34.25 12.73 -9.35
C ALA A 137 34.21 13.99 -8.47
N GLU A 138 33.05 14.33 -7.89
CA GLU A 138 32.89 15.49 -7.00
C GLU A 138 33.55 15.28 -5.63
N THR A 139 33.73 14.03 -5.20
CA THR A 139 34.24 13.68 -3.88
C THR A 139 35.32 12.62 -3.99
N ASP A 140 36.51 12.92 -3.47
CA ASP A 140 37.63 11.99 -3.48
C ASP A 140 37.54 10.99 -2.33
N ALA A 141 37.71 9.71 -2.66
CA ALA A 141 37.63 8.62 -1.70
C ALA A 141 38.69 8.71 -0.60
N LEU A 142 39.84 9.34 -0.87
CA LEU A 142 40.94 9.47 0.10
C LEU A 142 40.56 10.31 1.33
N ASP A 143 39.71 11.32 1.15
CA ASP A 143 39.31 12.23 2.23
C ASP A 143 38.25 11.63 3.16
N ILE A 144 37.45 10.70 2.63
CA ILE A 144 36.35 10.05 3.34
C ILE A 144 36.86 8.88 4.19
N VAL A 145 37.98 8.27 3.79
CA VAL A 145 38.61 7.20 4.55
C VAL A 145 39.02 7.77 5.90
N PRO A 146 38.46 7.25 7.02
CA PRO A 146 38.94 7.64 8.33
C PRO A 146 40.41 7.23 8.41
N ARG A 147 41.33 8.20 8.47
CA ARG A 147 42.71 7.95 8.91
C ARG A 147 42.61 7.37 10.30
N ASP A 148 42.84 6.06 10.41
CA ASP A 148 42.77 5.22 11.60
C ASP A 148 41.93 5.81 12.74
N ARG A 149 40.62 5.57 12.70
CA ARG A 149 39.88 5.62 13.97
C ARG A 149 40.37 4.43 14.81
N PRO A 150 40.94 4.65 16.00
CA PRO A 150 41.22 3.54 16.90
C PRO A 150 39.92 2.77 17.11
N ASN A 151 40.05 1.44 17.16
CA ASN A 151 38.96 0.51 17.27
C ASN A 151 37.93 1.00 18.31
N ALA A 152 36.64 0.98 17.96
CA ALA A 152 35.54 1.30 18.88
C ALA A 152 35.45 0.36 20.11
N ARG A 153 36.45 -0.50 20.33
CA ARG A 153 36.68 -1.30 21.54
C ARG A 153 37.50 -0.56 22.59
N ASP A 154 38.24 0.49 22.22
CA ASP A 154 39.13 1.22 23.12
C ASP A 154 38.48 2.48 23.72
N LEU A 155 37.27 2.84 23.27
CA LEU A 155 36.44 3.87 23.89
C LEU A 155 35.31 3.22 24.71
N ALA A 156 35.70 2.40 25.68
CA ALA A 156 34.83 2.06 26.79
C ALA A 156 34.77 3.28 27.73
N HIS A 157 33.65 3.99 27.74
CA HIS A 157 33.35 4.96 28.79
C HIS A 157 33.50 4.28 30.16
N PRO A 158 34.33 4.81 31.08
CA PRO A 158 34.19 4.42 32.47
C PRO A 158 32.89 5.07 32.98
N LEU A 159 32.17 4.36 33.84
CA LEU A 159 31.01 4.83 34.62
C LEU A 159 29.65 4.80 33.88
N ILE A 160 28.87 3.75 34.14
CA ILE A 160 27.79 3.75 35.15
C ILE A 160 27.47 2.27 35.43
N LYS A 161 28.01 1.76 36.53
CA LYS A 161 27.59 0.50 37.14
C LYS A 161 27.28 0.81 38.59
N VAL A 162 26.13 1.43 38.82
CA VAL A 162 25.53 1.50 40.16
C VAL A 162 24.06 1.16 40.02
N LEU A 163 23.77 -0.10 40.34
CA LEU A 163 22.70 -0.48 41.25
C LEU A 163 21.25 -0.17 40.79
N THR A 164 20.65 -1.15 40.11
CA THR A 164 19.24 -1.46 40.38
C THR A 164 19.11 -1.95 41.83
N PRO A 165 18.02 -1.60 42.52
CA PRO A 165 17.12 -2.67 42.91
C PRO A 165 15.63 -2.35 42.71
N VAL A 166 14.92 -3.41 42.28
CA VAL A 166 13.61 -3.82 42.82
C VAL A 166 12.37 -3.01 42.40
N LEU A 167 11.58 -3.66 41.54
CA LEU A 167 10.14 -3.46 41.38
C LEU A 167 9.42 -3.52 42.74
N PRO A 168 8.29 -2.82 42.87
CA PRO A 168 7.09 -3.58 43.16
C PRO A 168 6.04 -3.46 42.07
N CYS A 169 5.42 -4.60 41.89
CA CYS A 169 4.14 -4.84 41.26
C CYS A 169 3.08 -3.79 41.66
N ASN A 170 2.11 -3.62 40.75
CA ASN A 170 0.73 -3.21 41.00
C ASN A 170 0.39 -1.72 40.89
N GLN A 171 -0.15 -1.31 39.73
CA GLN A 171 -1.47 -0.67 39.71
C GLN A 171 -2.08 -0.68 38.32
N GLN A 172 -3.33 -1.12 38.27
CA GLN A 172 -4.22 -1.08 37.12
C GLN A 172 -4.25 0.31 36.47
N PHE A 173 -4.12 0.36 35.14
CA PHE A 173 -4.90 1.32 34.36
C PHE A 173 -5.69 0.57 33.31
N ALA A 174 -7.00 0.61 33.52
CA ALA A 174 -8.03 0.04 32.71
C ALA A 174 -7.96 0.55 31.27
N SER A 175 -8.06 -0.37 30.32
CA SER A 175 -8.52 -0.08 28.96
C SER A 175 -9.99 0.34 28.99
N PRO A 176 -10.37 1.53 28.48
CA PRO A 176 -11.76 1.77 28.16
C PRO A 176 -12.12 1.02 26.87
N SER A 177 -12.94 -0.02 27.05
CA SER A 177 -13.74 -0.64 26.01
C SER A 177 -14.65 0.40 25.33
N PRO A 178 -14.74 0.44 23.98
CA PRO A 178 -15.79 1.20 23.33
C PRO A 178 -17.12 0.47 23.53
N SER A 179 -17.99 1.08 24.34
CA SER A 179 -19.38 0.68 24.52
C SER A 179 -20.13 0.87 23.20
N ILE A 180 -20.59 -0.24 22.66
CA ILE A 180 -21.66 -0.29 21.66
C ILE A 180 -22.94 0.10 22.39
N SER A 181 -23.54 1.21 22.00
CA SER A 181 -24.92 1.56 22.31
C SER A 181 -25.55 2.14 21.05
N ASP A 182 -26.23 1.27 20.32
CA ASP A 182 -27.42 1.61 19.54
C ASP A 182 -28.56 0.80 20.17
N PRO A 183 -29.77 1.37 20.37
CA PRO A 183 -30.66 1.51 19.22
C PRO A 183 -31.59 2.73 19.23
N GLY A 184 -31.99 3.20 18.04
CA GLY A 184 -33.35 3.74 17.87
C GLY A 184 -33.56 4.89 16.88
N VAL A 185 -33.98 4.53 15.66
CA VAL A 185 -35.06 5.13 14.84
C VAL A 185 -35.17 6.67 14.73
N GLY A 186 -35.09 7.20 13.50
CA GLY A 186 -35.71 8.51 13.19
C GLY A 186 -35.21 9.24 11.94
N LEU A 187 -35.84 8.95 10.80
CA LEU A 187 -36.18 9.85 9.67
C LEU A 187 -35.53 11.24 9.61
N SER A 188 -34.79 11.54 8.53
CA SER A 188 -35.23 12.51 7.52
C SER A 188 -34.17 12.75 6.44
N SER A 189 -34.69 12.78 5.22
CA SER A 189 -34.09 13.20 3.96
C SER A 189 -33.50 14.62 4.00
N THR A 190 -32.30 14.79 3.46
CA THR A 190 -32.01 15.89 2.53
C THR A 190 -30.90 15.48 1.55
N SER A 191 -31.19 15.68 0.27
CA SER A 191 -30.25 15.51 -0.81
C SER A 191 -29.30 16.70 -0.85
N THR A 192 -28.00 16.47 -0.95
CA THR A 192 -27.06 17.50 -1.39
C THR A 192 -26.28 17.00 -2.58
N HIS A 193 -26.58 17.62 -3.71
CA HIS A 193 -25.92 17.55 -4.99
C HIS A 193 -24.45 17.98 -4.83
N CYS A 194 -23.49 17.13 -5.19
CA CYS A 194 -22.09 17.53 -5.33
C CYS A 194 -21.81 17.86 -6.80
N SER A 195 -21.72 19.16 -7.11
CA SER A 195 -21.20 19.68 -8.36
C SER A 195 -19.68 19.48 -8.40
N TYR A 196 -19.22 18.66 -9.35
CA TYR A 196 -17.81 18.56 -9.71
C TYR A 196 -17.50 19.65 -10.74
N THR A 197 -16.83 20.73 -10.31
CA THR A 197 -16.24 21.71 -11.22
C THR A 197 -15.00 21.09 -11.87
N SER A 198 -15.09 20.80 -13.16
CA SER A 198 -13.96 20.38 -13.98
C SER A 198 -13.44 21.62 -14.71
N SER A 199 -12.30 22.15 -14.28
CA SER A 199 -11.57 23.21 -14.97
C SER A 199 -10.83 22.62 -16.18
N SER A 200 -11.44 22.71 -17.36
CA SER A 200 -10.78 22.48 -18.65
C SER A 200 -10.18 23.80 -19.15
N SER A 201 -8.86 23.92 -19.04
CA SER A 201 -8.07 24.98 -19.68
C SER A 201 -7.95 24.70 -21.18
N SER A 202 -8.67 25.47 -22.00
CA SER A 202 -8.53 25.52 -23.46
C SER A 202 -7.43 26.51 -23.84
N SER A 203 -6.33 26.00 -24.38
CA SER A 203 -5.30 26.80 -25.06
C SER A 203 -5.75 27.13 -26.49
N SER A 204 -5.80 28.43 -26.77
CA SER A 204 -6.05 29.07 -28.06
C SER A 204 -4.95 28.76 -29.09
N ILE A 205 -5.34 28.31 -30.28
CA ILE A 205 -4.53 28.42 -31.50
C ILE A 205 -5.23 29.45 -32.39
N GLN A 206 -4.58 30.60 -32.55
CA GLN A 206 -4.95 31.65 -33.51
C GLN A 206 -4.41 31.24 -34.88
N THR A 207 -5.31 31.15 -35.85
CA THR A 207 -4.98 31.15 -37.27
C THR A 207 -4.62 32.58 -37.71
N GLY A 208 -3.45 32.71 -38.33
CA GLY A 208 -3.02 33.81 -39.18
C GLY A 208 -2.19 33.20 -40.31
#